data_AF-A0AAV4J2B0-F1
#
_entry.id   AF-A0AAV4J2B0-F1
#
_cell.length_a   1.000
_cell.length_b   1.000
_cell.length_c   1.000
_cell.angle_alpha   90.00
_cell.angle_beta   90.00
_cell.angle_gamma   90.00
#
_symmetry.space_group_name_H-M   'P 1'
#
loop_
_entity.id
_entity.type
_entity.pdbx_description
1 polymer ?
#
loop_
_entity_poly.entity_id
_entity_poly.type
_entity_poly.pdbx_seq_one_letter_code
_entity_poly.pdbx_strand_id
1 'polypeptide(L)'
;MRVALGIHHWIKTQSGKACTVVMYKNIKLAYVASDSPKPSVKKYTSKFYMSRNVIDLYGCENAFAGGYAAQYIQDPELETCINCAFFCASAMATQMGPHFPVNRQQLLMHWKSSMKEDSTYNQTFKCPRLSPISPGLQYRKLFKT
;
A
#
# COMPACT_ATOMS: atom_id res chain seq x y z
N MET A 1 10.63 0.28 16.65
CA MET A 1 9.78 1.41 17.08
C MET A 1 9.00 0.93 18.29
N ARG A 2 9.34 1.39 19.50
CA ARG A 2 8.70 0.90 20.76
C ARG A 2 7.21 1.26 20.86
N VAL A 3 6.79 2.32 20.15
CA VAL A 3 5.41 2.82 20.13
C VAL A 3 4.42 1.79 19.60
N ALA A 4 4.72 1.09 18.49
CA ALA A 4 3.81 0.08 17.92
C ALA A 4 3.50 -1.04 18.93
N LEU A 5 4.53 -1.48 19.66
CA LEU A 5 4.38 -2.49 20.69
C LEU A 5 3.62 -1.97 21.91
N GLY A 6 3.87 -0.72 22.32
CA GLY A 6 3.14 -0.08 23.41
C GLY A 6 1.64 0.06 23.11
N ILE A 7 1.28 0.48 21.89
CA ILE A 7 -0.11 0.56 21.44
C ILE A 7 -0.76 -0.82 21.38
N HIS A 8 -0.07 -1.81 20.81
CA HIS A 8 -0.56 -3.19 20.77
C HIS A 8 -0.85 -3.73 22.17
N HIS A 9 0.09 -3.54 23.10
CA HIS A 9 -0.09 -3.94 24.50
C HIS A 9 -1.28 -3.21 25.14
N TRP A 10 -1.35 -1.89 24.98
CA TRP A 10 -2.46 -1.09 25.51
C TRP A 10 -3.82 -1.57 24.99
N ILE A 11 -3.99 -1.74 23.68
CA ILE A 11 -5.24 -2.24 23.08
C ILE A 11 -5.58 -3.64 23.62
N LYS A 12 -4.59 -4.53 23.74
CA LYS A 12 -4.79 -5.87 24.30
C LYS A 12 -5.26 -5.82 25.75
N THR A 13 -4.70 -4.94 26.58
CA THR A 13 -5.14 -4.76 27.98
C THR A 13 -6.57 -4.23 28.09
N GLN A 14 -7.02 -3.39 27.16
CA GLN A 14 -8.36 -2.81 27.19
C GLN A 14 -9.43 -3.76 26.62
N SER A 15 -9.10 -4.47 25.54
CA SER A 15 -10.09 -5.29 24.80
C SER A 15 -10.12 -6.76 25.23
N GLY A 16 -9.04 -7.27 25.83
CA GLY A 16 -8.84 -8.70 26.08
C GLY A 16 -8.71 -9.56 24.82
N LYS A 17 -8.66 -8.95 23.62
CA LYS A 17 -8.62 -9.65 22.33
C LYS A 17 -7.24 -9.53 21.68
N ALA A 18 -6.88 -10.53 20.89
CA ALA A 18 -5.73 -10.45 20.01
C ALA A 18 -5.93 -9.30 19.01
N CYS A 19 -4.88 -8.51 18.78
CA CYS A 19 -4.92 -7.40 17.83
C CYS A 19 -3.61 -7.30 17.06
N THR A 20 -3.69 -6.75 15.85
CA THR A 20 -2.52 -6.42 15.04
C THR A 20 -2.48 -4.91 14.86
N VAL A 21 -1.37 -4.29 15.24
CA VAL A 21 -1.13 -2.86 15.08
C VAL A 21 -0.15 -2.67 13.93
N VAL A 22 -0.60 -1.96 12.90
CA VAL A 22 0.23 -1.58 11.75
C VAL A 22 0.47 -0.08 11.83
N MET A 23 1.72 0.32 12.05
CA MET A 23 2.14 1.73 12.01
C MET A 23 2.85 2.01 10.70
N TYR A 24 2.18 2.79 9.87
CA TYR A 24 2.70 3.31 8.62
C TYR A 24 3.59 4.53 8.88
N LYS A 25 4.81 4.53 8.32
CA LYS A 25 5.75 5.66 8.39
C LYS A 25 6.12 6.07 6.97
N ASN A 26 5.33 7.01 6.43
CA ASN A 26 5.35 7.38 5.02
C ASN A 26 5.12 6.15 4.12
N ILE A 27 5.19 6.30 2.80
CA ILE A 27 4.98 5.19 1.84
C ILE A 27 6.14 4.18 1.84
N LYS A 28 7.16 4.37 2.68
CA LYS A 28 8.41 3.59 2.64
C LYS A 28 8.43 2.41 3.62
N LEU A 29 7.84 2.57 4.79
CA LEU A 29 8.04 1.65 5.92
C LEU A 29 6.75 1.42 6.69
N ALA A 30 6.56 0.18 7.14
CA ALA A 30 5.49 -0.21 8.04
C ALA A 30 6.08 -1.04 9.19
N TYR A 31 5.66 -0.72 10.41
CA TYR A 31 5.98 -1.46 11.61
C TYR A 31 4.76 -2.24 12.04
N VAL A 32 4.90 -3.55 12.22
CA VAL A 32 3.77 -4.41 12.58
C VAL A 32 4.06 -5.08 13.92
N ALA A 33 3.16 -4.86 14.87
CA ALA A 33 3.12 -5.57 16.14
C ALA A 33 1.87 -6.45 16.14
N SER A 34 2.05 -7.76 16.27
CA SER A 34 0.96 -8.74 16.30
C SER A 34 1.06 -9.58 17.56
N ASP A 35 -0.04 -10.24 17.90
CA ASP A 35 -0.03 -11.17 19.02
C ASP A 35 0.91 -12.34 18.70
N SER A 36 1.91 -12.53 19.54
CA SER A 36 2.90 -13.60 19.40
C SER A 36 3.48 -13.93 20.77
N PRO A 37 3.94 -15.17 21.01
CA PRO A 37 4.50 -15.56 22.30
C PRO A 37 5.65 -14.66 22.75
N LYS A 38 6.40 -14.11 21.79
CA LYS A 38 7.49 -13.17 22.04
C LYS A 38 7.15 -11.80 21.42
N PRO A 39 6.90 -10.76 22.23
CA PRO A 39 6.57 -9.43 21.73
C PRO A 39 7.69 -8.92 20.83
N SER A 40 7.37 -8.75 19.55
CA SER A 40 8.32 -8.29 18.55
C SER A 40 7.63 -7.37 17.54
N VAL A 41 8.40 -6.45 16.97
CA VAL A 41 7.93 -5.54 15.92
C VAL A 41 8.62 -5.94 14.63
N LYS A 42 7.84 -6.45 13.69
CA LYS A 42 8.32 -6.73 12.33
C LYS A 42 8.35 -5.44 11.51
N LYS A 43 9.35 -5.31 10.64
CA LYS A 43 9.51 -4.16 9.75
C LYS A 43 9.28 -4.61 8.31
N TYR A 44 8.43 -3.91 7.58
CA TYR A 44 8.19 -4.12 6.16
C TYR A 44 8.60 -2.85 5.41
N THR A 45 9.34 -3.04 4.31
CA THR A 45 9.80 -1.96 3.46
C THR A 45 9.05 -2.03 2.13
N SER A 46 8.55 -0.88 1.66
CA SER A 46 7.86 -0.81 0.38
C SER A 46 8.80 -1.12 -0.77
N LYS A 47 8.43 -2.13 -1.58
CA LYS A 47 9.09 -2.43 -2.86
C LYS A 47 8.54 -1.56 -4.02
N PHE A 48 7.40 -0.90 -3.80
CA PHE A 48 6.65 -0.17 -4.84
C PHE A 48 6.90 1.34 -4.82
N TYR A 49 7.46 1.86 -3.73
CA TYR A 49 7.75 3.28 -3.60
C TYR A 49 8.95 3.69 -4.46
N MET A 50 8.73 4.65 -5.36
CA MET A 50 9.79 5.31 -6.12
C MET A 50 9.64 6.82 -6.03
N SER A 51 10.57 7.50 -5.35
CA SER A 51 10.49 8.94 -5.10
C SER A 51 10.34 9.78 -6.36
N ARG A 52 10.99 9.37 -7.46
CA ARG A 52 10.89 10.03 -8.77
C ARG A 52 9.50 9.99 -9.41
N ASN A 53 8.63 9.10 -8.96
CA ASN A 53 7.27 8.93 -9.50
C ASN A 53 6.21 9.60 -8.60
N VAL A 54 6.61 10.20 -7.47
CA VAL A 54 5.67 10.81 -6.53
C VAL A 54 5.22 12.17 -7.07
N ILE A 55 3.92 12.31 -7.28
CA ILE A 55 3.24 13.56 -7.68
C ILE A 55 2.58 14.21 -6.48
N ASP A 56 1.86 13.42 -5.68
CA ASP A 56 1.12 13.86 -4.50
C ASP A 56 1.23 12.79 -3.40
N LEU A 57 1.09 13.18 -2.13
CA LEU A 57 1.02 12.25 -1.00
C LEU A 57 -0.37 12.20 -0.36
N TYR A 58 -1.27 13.08 -0.77
CA TYR A 58 -2.61 13.20 -0.21
C TYR A 58 -3.41 11.90 -0.38
N GLY A 59 -3.93 11.37 0.73
CA GLY A 59 -4.76 10.16 0.74
C GLY A 59 -3.99 8.84 0.62
N CYS A 60 -2.65 8.86 0.67
CA CYS A 60 -1.84 7.64 0.63
C CYS A 60 -2.08 6.74 1.86
N GLU A 61 -2.35 7.32 3.02
CA GLU A 61 -2.71 6.62 4.25
C GLU A 61 -4.06 5.89 4.12
N ASN A 62 -5.04 6.51 3.47
CA ASN A 62 -6.34 5.90 3.21
C ASN A 62 -6.21 4.78 2.17
N ALA A 63 -5.42 4.99 1.12
CA ALA A 63 -5.12 3.97 0.13
C ALA A 63 -4.35 2.79 0.75
N PHE A 64 -3.43 3.05 1.68
CA PHE A 64 -2.73 2.02 2.45
C PHE A 64 -3.71 1.19 3.27
N ALA A 65 -4.55 1.84 4.09
CA ALA A 65 -5.55 1.17 4.91
C ALA A 65 -6.55 0.36 4.07
N GLY A 66 -7.02 0.94 2.95
CA GLY A 66 -7.92 0.29 2.01
C GLY A 66 -7.30 -0.93 1.34
N GLY A 67 -6.04 -0.84 0.88
CA GLY A 67 -5.33 -1.97 0.30
C GLY A 67 -5.08 -3.10 1.30
N TYR A 68 -4.74 -2.75 2.55
CA TYR A 68 -4.63 -3.72 3.65
C TYR A 68 -5.96 -4.43 3.89
N ALA A 69 -7.05 -3.67 4.10
CA ALA A 69 -8.37 -4.21 4.42
C ALA A 69 -8.95 -5.06 3.28
N ALA A 70 -8.77 -4.64 2.03
CA ALA A 70 -9.24 -5.36 0.85
C ALA A 70 -8.62 -6.76 0.75
N GLN A 71 -7.34 -6.90 1.12
CA GLN A 71 -6.71 -8.21 1.20
C GLN A 71 -7.09 -8.94 2.47
N TYR A 72 -7.07 -8.29 3.63
CA TYR A 72 -7.36 -8.93 4.92
C TYR A 72 -8.69 -9.71 4.94
N ILE A 73 -9.73 -9.20 4.27
CA ILE A 73 -11.04 -9.88 4.17
C ILE A 73 -10.97 -11.20 3.37
N GLN A 74 -9.97 -11.36 2.50
CA GLN A 74 -9.77 -12.57 1.69
C GLN A 74 -8.92 -13.65 2.41
N ASP A 75 -8.59 -13.45 3.69
CA ASP A 75 -7.75 -14.32 4.51
C ASP A 75 -6.33 -14.66 3.96
N PRO A 76 -5.59 -13.73 3.31
CA PRO A 76 -4.21 -13.97 2.92
C PRO A 76 -3.26 -13.71 4.09
N GLU A 77 -2.01 -14.15 3.93
CA GLU A 77 -0.96 -13.86 4.89
C GLU A 77 -0.75 -12.35 5.12
N LEU A 78 -0.33 -12.00 6.33
CA LEU A 78 -0.09 -10.62 6.75
C LEU A 78 0.86 -9.86 5.83
N GLU A 79 1.91 -10.51 5.33
CA GLU A 79 2.86 -9.90 4.40
C GLU A 79 2.17 -9.51 3.08
N THR A 80 1.28 -10.35 2.56
CA THR A 80 0.48 -10.06 1.36
C THR A 80 -0.43 -8.85 1.57
N CYS A 81 -1.08 -8.76 2.74
CA CYS A 81 -1.89 -7.59 3.10
C CYS A 81 -1.06 -6.30 3.09
N ILE A 82 0.12 -6.34 3.71
CA ILE A 82 1.03 -5.19 3.79
C ILE A 82 1.60 -4.82 2.41
N ASN A 83 1.94 -5.80 1.58
CA ASN A 83 2.42 -5.56 0.22
C ASN A 83 1.33 -4.91 -0.66
N CYS A 84 0.08 -5.34 -0.52
CA CYS A 84 -1.04 -4.71 -1.22
C CYS A 84 -1.29 -3.28 -0.73
N ALA A 85 -1.22 -3.05 0.58
CA ALA A 85 -1.30 -1.72 1.18
C ALA A 85 -0.23 -0.77 0.62
N PHE A 86 1.03 -1.22 0.54
CA PHE A 86 2.10 -0.43 -0.07
C PHE A 86 1.89 -0.19 -1.56
N PHE A 87 1.39 -1.18 -2.30
CA PHE A 87 1.07 -1.02 -3.71
C PHE A 87 0.00 0.07 -3.91
N CYS A 88 -1.12 -0.02 -3.20
CA CYS A 88 -2.21 0.96 -3.29
C CYS A 88 -1.74 2.37 -2.91
N ALA A 89 -0.99 2.52 -1.83
CA ALA A 89 -0.43 3.80 -1.42
C ALA A 89 0.57 4.37 -2.44
N SER A 90 1.42 3.51 -3.01
CA SER A 90 2.40 3.93 -4.03
C SER A 90 1.71 4.34 -5.32
N ALA A 91 0.68 3.61 -5.76
CA ALA A 91 -0.12 3.97 -6.94
C ALA A 91 -0.89 5.29 -6.72
N MET A 92 -1.46 5.50 -5.53
CA MET A 92 -2.11 6.76 -5.15
C MET A 92 -1.12 7.93 -5.25
N ALA A 93 0.14 7.72 -4.85
CA ALA A 93 1.13 8.79 -4.89
C ALA A 93 1.57 9.21 -6.30
N THR A 94 1.25 8.43 -7.33
CA THR A 94 1.61 8.75 -8.72
C THR A 94 0.56 9.60 -9.45
N GLN A 95 -0.41 10.16 -8.74
CA GLN A 95 -1.49 10.96 -9.31
C GLN A 95 -1.88 12.11 -8.38
N MET A 96 -2.59 13.11 -8.91
CA MET A 96 -3.08 14.26 -8.15
C MET A 96 -4.36 13.92 -7.38
N GLY A 97 -4.37 14.17 -6.08
CA GLY A 97 -5.54 13.98 -5.22
C GLY A 97 -5.96 12.51 -5.02
N PRO A 98 -7.02 12.27 -4.21
CA PRO A 98 -7.44 10.94 -3.79
C PRO A 98 -8.35 10.26 -4.83
N HIS A 99 -8.27 10.65 -6.10
CA HIS A 99 -9.16 10.14 -7.13
C HIS A 99 -8.87 8.67 -7.44
N PHE A 100 -9.90 7.93 -7.83
CA PHE A 100 -9.69 6.55 -8.24
C PHE A 100 -8.88 6.52 -9.55
N PRO A 101 -7.77 5.76 -9.64
CA PRO A 101 -6.92 5.78 -10.82
C PRO A 101 -7.68 5.33 -12.06
N VAL A 102 -7.60 6.14 -13.13
CA VAL A 102 -8.32 5.91 -14.40
C VAL A 102 -7.91 4.57 -15.04
N ASN A 103 -6.66 4.13 -14.85
CA ASN A 103 -6.09 2.91 -15.45
C ASN A 103 -6.04 1.70 -14.48
N ARG A 104 -7.01 1.57 -13.58
CA ARG A 104 -7.02 0.55 -12.50
C ARG A 104 -6.77 -0.90 -12.94
N GLN A 105 -7.36 -1.31 -14.07
CA GLN A 105 -7.30 -2.70 -14.53
C GLN A 105 -5.89 -3.06 -15.01
N GLN A 106 -5.22 -2.14 -15.72
CA GLN A 106 -3.85 -2.33 -16.17
C GLN A 106 -2.88 -2.42 -14.97
N LEU A 107 -3.04 -1.54 -13.99
CA LEU A 107 -2.24 -1.55 -12.77
C LEU A 107 -2.42 -2.85 -11.96
N LEU A 108 -3.66 -3.32 -11.82
CA LEU A 108 -3.96 -4.56 -11.11
C LEU A 108 -3.38 -5.79 -11.84
N MET A 109 -3.52 -5.86 -13.16
CA MET A 109 -2.96 -6.95 -13.96
C MET A 109 -1.44 -6.98 -13.85
N HIS A 110 -0.78 -5.82 -13.94
CA HIS A 110 0.66 -5.71 -13.77
C HIS A 110 1.12 -6.19 -12.38
N TRP A 111 0.41 -5.81 -11.32
CA TRP A 111 0.71 -6.27 -9.96
C TRP A 111 0.56 -7.79 -9.81
N LYS A 112 -0.55 -8.36 -10.28
CA LYS A 112 -0.78 -9.81 -10.25
C LYS A 112 0.28 -10.59 -11.02
N SER A 113 0.73 -10.08 -12.17
CA SER A 113 1.83 -10.68 -12.93
C SER A 113 3.14 -10.64 -12.15
N SER A 114 3.49 -9.49 -11.54
CA SER A 114 4.74 -9.37 -10.76
C SER A 114 4.79 -10.32 -9.55
N MET A 115 3.64 -10.63 -8.94
CA MET A 115 3.59 -11.59 -7.83
C MET A 115 3.71 -13.05 -8.26
N LYS A 116 3.33 -13.38 -9.51
CA LYS A 116 3.53 -14.73 -10.06
C LYS A 116 4.98 -14.99 -10.43
N GLU A 117 5.66 -13.97 -10.96
CA GLU A 117 7.08 -14.07 -11.33
C GLU A 117 8.00 -14.27 -10.11
N ASP A 118 7.67 -13.67 -8.95
CA ASP A 118 8.43 -13.84 -7.69
C ASP A 118 8.41 -15.28 -7.12
N SER A 119 7.54 -16.18 -7.64
CA SER A 119 7.57 -17.61 -7.29
C SER A 119 8.64 -18.41 -8.06
N THR A 120 9.27 -17.80 -9.06
CA THR A 120 10.27 -18.41 -9.95
C THR A 120 11.40 -17.41 -10.23
N TYR A 121 12.37 -17.35 -9.31
CA TYR A 121 13.76 -16.90 -9.53
C TYR A 121 14.08 -15.40 -9.73
N ASN A 122 15.19 -15.01 -9.10
CA ASN A 122 15.88 -13.71 -9.12
C ASN A 122 16.07 -13.12 -10.54
N GLN A 123 15.56 -11.91 -10.82
CA GLN A 123 16.23 -10.95 -11.71
C GLN A 123 15.70 -9.51 -11.61
N THR A 124 16.64 -8.58 -11.74
CA THR A 124 16.56 -7.12 -11.73
C THR A 124 15.25 -6.47 -12.21
N PHE A 125 14.62 -5.71 -11.31
CA PHE A 125 13.52 -4.80 -11.60
C PHE A 125 13.91 -3.72 -12.62
N LYS A 126 13.44 -3.87 -13.87
CA LYS A 126 13.19 -2.72 -14.75
C LYS A 126 11.69 -2.40 -14.66
N CYS A 127 11.34 -1.34 -13.91
CA CYS A 127 9.99 -0.79 -14.00
C CYS A 127 9.65 -0.49 -15.47
N PRO A 128 8.50 -0.96 -15.99
CA PRO A 128 8.04 -0.49 -17.28
C PRO A 128 7.85 1.02 -17.18
N ARG A 129 8.56 1.72 -18.07
CA ARG A 129 8.46 3.16 -18.24
C ARG A 129 7.01 3.43 -18.64
N LEU A 130 6.19 3.97 -17.72
CA LEU A 130 4.87 4.47 -18.06
C LEU A 130 5.08 5.45 -19.21
N SER A 131 4.55 5.13 -20.39
CA SER A 131 4.58 6.04 -21.52
C SER A 131 3.89 7.34 -21.11
N PRO A 132 4.42 8.51 -21.54
CA PRO A 132 3.76 9.77 -21.27
C PRO A 132 2.34 9.70 -21.84
N ILE A 133 1.36 9.96 -20.98
CA ILE A 133 -0.05 10.08 -21.35
C ILE A 133 -0.12 11.17 -22.43
N SER A 134 -0.55 10.81 -23.64
CA SER A 134 -0.76 11.75 -24.72
C SER A 134 -1.66 12.90 -24.24
N PRO A 135 -1.27 14.18 -24.40
CA PRO A 135 -2.06 15.32 -23.97
C PRO A 135 -3.24 15.49 -24.94
N GLY A 136 -4.35 14.80 -24.68
CA GLY A 136 -5.45 14.71 -25.65
C GLY A 136 -6.86 14.54 -25.09
N LEU A 137 -7.09 14.58 -23.76
CA LEU A 137 -8.45 14.66 -23.23
C LEU A 137 -8.77 16.09 -22.77
N GLN A 138 -9.48 16.79 -23.64
CA GLN A 138 -10.12 18.08 -23.38
C GLN A 138 -11.07 17.97 -22.17
N TYR A 139 -10.72 18.63 -21.07
CA TYR A 139 -11.70 19.06 -20.09
C TYR A 139 -12.53 20.20 -20.70
N ARG A 140 -13.65 19.88 -21.34
CA ARG A 140 -14.68 20.88 -21.66
C ARG A 140 -16.06 20.38 -21.26
N LYS A 141 -16.69 21.23 -20.45
CA LYS A 141 -18.11 21.27 -20.04
C LYS A 141 -18.49 20.30 -18.93
N LEU A 142 -18.49 20.80 -17.70
CA LEU A 142 -19.48 20.43 -16.68
C LEU A 142 -19.58 21.53 -15.61
N PHE A 143 -19.81 22.78 -16.02
CA PHE A 143 -20.46 23.80 -15.19
C PHE A 143 -21.14 24.82 -16.11
N LYS A 144 -22.45 24.74 -16.22
CA LYS A 144 -23.32 25.90 -16.45
C LYS A 144 -24.44 25.80 -15.43
N THR A 145 -24.51 26.85 -14.61
CA THR A 145 -25.62 27.30 -13.77
C THR A 145 -26.96 27.21 -14.46
#